data_AF-A0AAD9QI38-F1
#
_entry.id   AF-A0AAD9QI38-F1
#
_cell.length_a   1.000
_cell.length_b   1.000
_cell.length_c   1.000
_cell.angle_alpha   90.00
_cell.angle_beta   90.00
_cell.angle_gamma   90.00
#
_symmetry.space_group_name_H-M   'P 1'
#
loop_
_entity.id
_entity.type
_entity.pdbx_description
1 polymer ?
#
loop_
_entity_poly.entity_id
_entity_poly.type
_entity_poly.pdbx_seq_one_letter_code
_entity_poly.pdbx_strand_id
1 'polypeptide(L)'
;MIFLVGDLNLPNLDWINQVPLSLETIYWNAHKLLNNASLTQVIGYPTRNNSILDLLLTTAPDLIDDSYSYQDVVDSDHNCISFKIGHSPNNSRPVLKEVFNYKKANFGELKRSLSYVPWHVAMLDDDLNSIVSNWEDLLWAAVDDFVPKKKI
;
A
#
# COMPACT_ATOMS: atom_id res chain seq x y z
N MET A 1 2.17 10.92 8.40
CA MET A 1 3.25 9.95 8.71
C MET A 1 3.26 8.92 7.59
N ILE A 2 4.41 8.72 6.96
CA ILE A 2 4.58 7.81 5.83
C ILE A 2 5.70 6.83 6.17
N PHE A 3 5.51 5.56 5.84
CA PHE A 3 6.53 4.52 5.85
C PHE A 3 6.50 3.82 4.50
N LEU A 4 7.64 3.80 3.81
CA LEU A 4 7.84 3.06 2.57
C LEU A 4 8.88 1.99 2.84
N VAL A 5 8.53 0.74 2.54
CA VAL A 5 9.38 -0.42 2.77
C VAL A 5 9.47 -1.23 1.49
N GLY A 6 10.68 -1.63 1.11
CA GLY A 6 10.90 -2.51 -0.03
C GLY A 6 12.27 -2.36 -0.66
N ASP A 7 12.50 -3.18 -1.69
CA ASP A 7 13.71 -3.16 -2.52
C ASP A 7 13.51 -2.21 -3.71
N LEU A 8 14.23 -1.08 -3.70
CA LEU A 8 14.25 -0.15 -4.83
C LEU A 8 15.30 -0.49 -5.90
N ASN A 9 16.25 -1.38 -5.57
CA ASN A 9 17.33 -1.85 -6.44
C ASN A 9 18.08 -0.72 -7.17
N LEU A 10 18.46 0.33 -6.42
CA LEU A 10 19.31 1.42 -6.89
C LEU A 10 20.70 1.30 -6.24
N PRO A 11 21.60 0.44 -6.76
CA PRO A 11 22.87 0.12 -6.10
C PRO A 11 23.88 1.27 -6.11
N ASN A 12 23.73 2.24 -7.03
CA ASN A 12 24.58 3.43 -7.09
C ASN A 12 23.96 4.64 -6.39
N LEU A 13 23.09 4.39 -5.39
CA LEU A 13 22.68 5.38 -4.42
C LEU A 13 23.29 4.98 -3.07
N ASP A 14 24.02 5.89 -2.45
CA ASP A 14 24.47 5.71 -1.08
C ASP A 14 23.26 5.85 -0.16
N TRP A 15 22.70 4.73 0.29
CA TRP A 15 21.52 4.72 1.14
C TRP A 15 21.76 5.22 2.57
N ILE A 16 23.01 5.26 3.04
CA ILE A 16 23.37 5.78 4.37
C ILE A 16 23.30 7.30 4.34
N ASN A 17 23.94 7.92 3.34
CA ASN A 17 23.97 9.38 3.20
C ASN A 17 22.84 9.92 2.29
N GLN A 18 22.07 9.03 1.68
CA GLN A 18 21.01 9.28 0.70
C GLN A 18 21.46 10.14 -0.50
N VAL A 19 22.68 9.91 -1.01
CA VAL A 19 23.26 10.66 -2.13
C VAL A 19 23.53 9.78 -3.35
N PRO A 20 23.36 10.30 -4.59
CA PRO A 20 23.74 9.58 -5.79
C PRO A 20 25.25 9.35 -5.86
N LEU A 21 25.67 8.13 -6.21
CA LEU A 21 27.06 7.78 -6.57
C LEU A 21 27.27 7.76 -8.08
N SER A 22 26.19 7.72 -8.87
CA SER A 22 26.19 7.76 -10.34
C SER A 22 25.64 9.09 -10.86
N LEU A 23 26.08 9.48 -12.06
CA LEU A 23 25.59 10.65 -12.79
C LEU A 23 24.30 10.38 -13.59
N GLU A 24 23.82 9.13 -13.62
CA GLU A 24 22.58 8.80 -14.32
C GLU A 24 21.36 9.50 -13.69
N THR A 25 20.44 9.92 -14.55
CA THR A 25 19.26 10.72 -14.18
C THR A 25 18.37 10.03 -13.13
N ILE A 26 18.28 8.70 -13.15
CA ILE A 26 17.43 7.94 -12.22
C ILE A 26 17.84 8.16 -10.75
N TYR A 27 19.13 8.16 -10.44
CA TYR A 27 19.62 8.34 -9.07
C TYR A 27 19.40 9.77 -8.59
N TRP A 28 19.59 10.76 -9.46
CA TRP A 28 19.28 12.15 -9.17
C TRP A 28 17.78 12.39 -8.96
N ASN A 29 16.92 11.75 -9.76
CA ASN A 29 15.48 11.82 -9.58
C ASN A 29 15.05 11.18 -8.26
N ALA A 30 15.60 10.01 -7.91
CA ALA A 30 15.38 9.37 -6.62
C ALA A 30 15.80 10.28 -5.46
N HIS A 31 17.03 10.80 -5.48
CA HIS A 31 17.54 11.74 -4.48
C HIS A 31 16.65 12.99 -4.33
N LYS A 32 16.21 13.59 -5.45
CA LYS A 32 15.29 14.74 -5.41
C LYS A 32 13.94 14.35 -4.80
N LEU A 33 13.38 13.20 -5.16
CA LEU A 33 12.11 12.72 -4.61
C LEU A 33 12.22 12.52 -3.10
N LEU A 34 13.27 11.84 -2.63
CA LEU A 34 13.52 11.59 -1.21
C LEU A 34 13.63 12.90 -0.42
N ASN A 35 14.40 13.86 -0.93
CA ASN A 35 14.54 15.18 -0.29
C ASN A 35 13.24 15.98 -0.30
N ASN A 36 12.55 16.06 -1.44
CA ASN A 36 11.30 16.79 -1.56
C ASN A 36 10.21 16.22 -0.65
N ALA A 37 10.19 14.90 -0.47
CA ALA A 37 9.27 14.21 0.41
C ALA A 37 9.75 14.16 1.88
N SER A 38 10.94 14.69 2.18
CA SER A 38 11.59 14.59 3.51
C SER A 38 11.65 13.14 4.04
N LEU A 39 11.92 12.19 3.14
CA LEU A 39 12.05 10.78 3.46
C LEU A 39 13.48 10.47 3.91
N THR A 40 13.61 10.02 5.15
CA THR A 40 14.87 9.56 5.73
C THR A 40 14.95 8.04 5.66
N GLN A 41 16.08 7.52 5.22
CA GLN A 41 16.38 6.10 5.24
C GLN A 41 16.86 5.67 6.62
N VAL A 42 16.24 4.64 7.20
CA VAL A 42 16.53 4.18 8.57
C VAL A 42 17.45 2.95 8.59
N ILE A 43 17.36 2.08 7.57
CA ILE A 43 18.21 0.87 7.53
C ILE A 43 19.61 1.25 7.04
N GLY A 44 20.58 1.20 7.96
CA GLY A 44 21.99 1.51 7.71
C GLY A 44 22.92 0.28 7.64
N TYR A 45 22.37 -0.93 7.52
CA TYR A 45 23.11 -2.19 7.50
C TYR A 45 22.76 -3.04 6.27
N PRO A 46 23.66 -3.93 5.81
CA PRO A 46 23.40 -4.76 4.64
C PRO A 46 22.20 -5.69 4.78
N THR A 47 21.43 -5.78 3.71
CA THR A 47 20.22 -6.60 3.61
C THR A 47 20.33 -7.67 2.52
N ARG A 48 21.36 -7.60 1.67
CA ARG A 48 21.81 -8.70 0.80
C ARG A 48 23.32 -8.67 0.67
N ASN A 49 24.02 -9.70 1.15
CA ASN A 49 25.48 -9.72 1.21
C ASN A 49 26.02 -8.44 1.88
N ASN A 50 26.79 -7.62 1.15
CA ASN A 50 27.36 -6.35 1.61
C ASN A 50 26.58 -5.12 1.12
N SER A 51 25.39 -5.31 0.52
CA SER A 51 24.58 -4.24 -0.07
C SER A 51 23.35 -3.93 0.77
N ILE A 52 22.99 -2.65 0.83
CA ILE A 52 21.71 -2.15 1.36
C ILE A 52 20.76 -2.04 0.17
N LEU A 53 19.77 -2.93 0.08
CA LEU A 53 18.79 -2.97 -1.01
C LEU A 53 17.37 -2.81 -0.50
N ASP A 54 17.04 -3.54 0.56
CA ASP A 54 15.78 -3.40 1.27
C ASP A 54 15.82 -2.19 2.22
N LEU A 55 14.86 -1.28 2.03
CA LEU A 55 14.85 0.06 2.62
C LEU A 55 13.69 0.27 3.58
N LEU A 56 13.86 1.22 4.50
CA LEU A 56 12.80 1.79 5.34
C LEU A 56 12.93 3.30 5.25
N LEU A 57 12.11 3.90 4.38
CA LEU A 57 12.06 5.33 4.16
C LEU A 57 10.87 5.92 4.90
N THR A 58 11.10 6.95 5.70
CA THR A 58 10.03 7.56 6.49
C THR A 58 10.20 9.06 6.70
N THR A 59 9.08 9.75 6.89
CA THR A 59 9.04 11.14 7.34
C THR A 59 9.14 11.27 8.87
N ALA A 60 9.22 10.16 9.61
CA ALA A 60 9.22 10.13 11.06
C ALA A 60 10.22 9.07 11.61
N PRO A 61 11.53 9.27 11.39
CA PRO A 61 12.55 8.30 11.78
C PRO A 61 12.59 8.06 13.30
N ASP A 62 12.27 9.07 14.10
CA ASP A 62 12.23 8.98 15.58
C ASP A 62 11.17 8.02 16.12
N LEU A 63 10.26 7.54 15.26
CA LEU A 63 9.26 6.53 15.62
C LEU A 63 9.72 5.11 15.31
N ILE A 64 10.91 4.92 14.75
CA ILE A 64 11.44 3.58 14.48
C ILE A 64 12.37 3.14 15.59
N ASP A 65 11.99 2.06 16.26
CA ASP A 65 12.79 1.38 17.29
C ASP A 65 13.19 -0.02 16.83
N ASP A 66 14.25 -0.57 17.43
CA ASP A 66 14.60 -2.00 17.34
C ASP A 66 14.68 -2.55 15.91
N SER A 67 15.40 -1.88 15.01
CA SER A 67 15.62 -2.36 13.63
C SER A 67 16.78 -3.36 13.57
N TYR A 68 16.51 -4.55 13.02
CA TYR A 68 17.50 -5.62 12.83
C TYR A 68 17.30 -6.36 11.49
N SER A 69 18.39 -6.88 10.94
CA SER A 69 18.36 -7.88 9.88
C SER A 69 18.58 -9.29 10.43
N TYR A 70 17.84 -10.25 9.87
CA TYR A 70 17.98 -11.66 10.16
C TYR A 70 18.32 -12.41 8.87
N GLN A 71 19.43 -13.12 8.90
CA GLN A 71 19.79 -14.08 7.87
C GLN A 71 19.14 -15.44 8.19
N ASP A 72 18.93 -16.28 7.18
CA ASP A 72 18.48 -17.68 7.31
C ASP A 72 17.09 -17.90 7.95
N VAL A 73 16.27 -16.85 8.06
CA VAL A 73 14.85 -16.97 8.46
C VAL A 73 14.01 -17.52 7.31
N VAL A 74 14.41 -17.18 6.09
CA VAL A 74 13.80 -17.59 4.82
C VAL A 74 14.92 -18.11 3.93
N ASP A 75 14.61 -19.11 3.09
CA ASP A 75 15.53 -19.60 2.06
C ASP A 75 15.59 -18.57 0.92
N SER A 76 16.28 -17.45 1.18
CA SER A 76 16.43 -16.29 0.30
C SER A 76 17.84 -15.73 0.46
N ASP A 77 18.35 -15.16 -0.63
CA ASP A 77 19.58 -14.36 -0.62
C ASP A 77 19.39 -12.98 0.04
N HIS A 78 18.15 -12.56 0.28
CA HIS A 78 17.81 -11.36 1.04
C HIS A 78 17.61 -11.68 2.54
N ASN A 79 18.11 -10.79 3.38
CA ASN A 79 17.90 -10.83 4.82
C ASN A 79 16.50 -10.30 5.16
N CYS A 80 15.82 -10.95 6.09
CA CYS A 80 14.56 -10.45 6.64
C CYS A 80 14.82 -9.23 7.53
N ILE A 81 14.03 -8.16 7.39
CA ILE A 81 14.12 -6.97 8.25
C ILE A 81 12.95 -6.97 9.22
N SER A 82 13.26 -6.75 10.50
CA SER A 82 12.26 -6.45 11.52
C SER A 82 12.55 -5.08 12.14
N PHE A 83 11.50 -4.34 12.46
CA PHE A 83 11.56 -3.06 13.15
C PHE A 83 10.24 -2.81 13.88
N LYS A 84 10.26 -1.91 14.87
CA LYS A 84 9.06 -1.49 15.60
C LYS A 84 8.74 -0.06 15.24
N ILE A 85 7.44 0.23 15.11
CA ILE A 85 6.94 1.59 14.93
C ILE A 85 6.31 2.03 16.25
N GLY A 86 6.95 2.99 16.90
CA GLY A 86 6.41 3.74 18.03
C GLY A 86 5.16 4.50 17.59
N HIS A 87 4.05 4.23 18.26
CA HIS A 87 2.80 4.95 18.04
C HIS A 87 2.15 5.23 19.39
N SER A 88 1.94 6.51 19.71
CA SER A 88 1.11 6.87 20.85
C SER A 88 -0.32 6.42 20.57
N PRO A 89 -0.98 5.60 21.41
CA PRO A 89 -2.35 5.21 21.17
C PRO A 89 -3.20 6.47 21.03
N ASN A 90 -3.66 6.72 19.80
CA ASN A 90 -4.67 7.72 19.58
C ASN A 90 -5.92 7.16 20.26
N ASN A 91 -6.40 7.81 21.32
CA ASN A 91 -7.67 7.48 21.96
C ASN A 91 -8.86 7.86 21.04
N SER A 92 -8.69 7.72 19.73
CA SER A 92 -9.79 7.78 18.79
C SER A 92 -10.68 6.58 19.11
N ARG A 93 -11.94 6.88 19.43
CA ARG A 93 -12.98 5.85 19.54
C ARG A 93 -12.88 4.96 18.29
N PRO A 94 -12.95 3.63 18.43
CA PRO A 94 -12.96 2.75 17.26
C PRO A 94 -14.00 3.30 16.29
N VAL A 95 -13.54 3.69 15.10
CA VAL A 95 -14.45 4.13 14.04
C VAL A 95 -15.27 2.90 13.73
N LEU A 96 -16.56 2.94 14.08
CA LEU A 96 -17.49 1.87 13.72
C LEU A 96 -17.43 1.75 12.20
N LYS A 97 -16.85 0.66 11.71
CA LYS A 97 -16.75 0.43 10.27
C LYS A 97 -18.02 -0.27 9.85
N GLU A 98 -18.70 0.31 8.87
CA GLU A 98 -19.84 -0.33 8.25
C GLU A 98 -19.34 -1.22 7.12
N VAL A 99 -19.56 -2.53 7.24
CA VAL A 99 -19.11 -3.54 6.27
C VAL A 99 -20.28 -4.40 5.81
N PHE A 100 -20.22 -4.88 4.58
CA PHE A 100 -21.21 -5.82 4.06
C PHE A 100 -21.21 -7.13 4.84
N ASN A 101 -22.40 -7.58 5.23
CA ASN A 101 -22.61 -8.85 5.90
C ASN A 101 -23.06 -9.91 4.89
N TYR A 102 -22.11 -10.40 4.09
CA TYR A 102 -22.38 -11.44 3.08
C TYR A 102 -22.98 -12.73 3.66
N LYS A 103 -22.80 -13.01 4.96
CA LYS A 103 -23.47 -14.14 5.63
C LYS A 103 -24.99 -13.98 5.68
N LYS A 104 -25.52 -12.76 5.58
CA LYS A 104 -26.94 -12.42 5.58
C LYS A 104 -27.43 -11.90 4.21
N ALA A 105 -26.61 -12.00 3.17
CA ALA A 105 -26.98 -11.55 1.84
C ALA A 105 -28.10 -12.42 1.25
N ASN A 106 -29.04 -11.79 0.55
CA ASN A 106 -30.00 -12.50 -0.27
C ASN A 106 -29.44 -12.69 -1.68
N PHE A 107 -28.59 -13.71 -1.85
CA PHE A 107 -27.92 -13.98 -3.13
C PHE A 107 -28.89 -14.35 -4.27
N GLY A 108 -30.05 -14.93 -3.95
CA GLY A 108 -31.06 -15.28 -4.96
C GLY A 108 -31.62 -14.01 -5.61
N GLU A 109 -32.01 -13.04 -4.79
CA GLU A 109 -32.52 -11.75 -5.26
C GLU A 109 -31.43 -10.88 -5.86
N LEU A 110 -30.22 -10.87 -5.31
CA LEU A 110 -29.08 -10.18 -5.92
C LEU A 110 -28.81 -10.68 -7.33
N LYS A 111 -28.75 -12.01 -7.52
CA LYS A 111 -28.55 -12.62 -8.85
C LYS A 111 -29.69 -12.23 -9.80
N ARG A 112 -30.93 -12.25 -9.31
CA ARG A 112 -32.10 -11.85 -10.10
C ARG A 112 -32.01 -10.39 -10.52
N SER A 113 -31.70 -9.48 -9.59
CA SER A 113 -31.54 -8.05 -9.88
C SER A 113 -30.44 -7.79 -10.90
N LEU A 114 -29.25 -8.38 -10.72
CA LEU A 114 -28.12 -8.26 -11.64
C LEU A 114 -28.46 -8.75 -13.07
N SER A 115 -29.40 -9.68 -13.21
CA SER A 115 -29.87 -10.14 -14.53
C SER A 115 -30.76 -9.13 -15.27
N TYR A 116 -31.35 -8.17 -14.54
CA TYR A 116 -32.18 -7.10 -15.09
C TYR A 116 -31.44 -5.77 -15.22
N VAL A 117 -30.25 -5.64 -14.63
CA VAL A 117 -29.42 -4.44 -14.76
C VAL A 117 -29.10 -4.20 -16.24
N PRO A 118 -29.37 -2.99 -16.77
CA PRO A 118 -29.11 -2.68 -18.18
C PRO A 118 -27.62 -2.40 -18.40
N TRP A 119 -26.78 -3.43 -18.33
CA TRP A 119 -25.32 -3.30 -18.41
C TRP A 119 -24.81 -2.54 -19.63
N HIS A 120 -25.54 -2.60 -20.75
CA HIS A 120 -25.22 -1.86 -21.96
C HIS A 120 -25.21 -0.33 -21.73
N VAL A 121 -25.99 0.18 -20.78
CA VAL A 121 -26.03 1.62 -20.43
C VAL A 121 -24.73 2.07 -19.76
N ALA A 122 -24.13 1.22 -18.93
CA ALA A 122 -22.83 1.52 -18.31
C ALA A 122 -21.67 1.56 -19.33
N MET A 123 -21.87 1.00 -20.52
CA MET A 123 -20.87 0.88 -21.58
C MET A 123 -21.06 1.91 -22.70
N LEU A 124 -21.89 2.93 -22.50
CA LEU A 124 -22.20 3.93 -23.53
C LEU A 124 -21.12 5.00 -23.69
N ASP A 125 -20.28 5.22 -22.67
CA ASP A 125 -19.18 6.17 -22.72
C ASP A 125 -17.98 5.62 -23.50
N ASP A 126 -17.19 6.50 -24.10
CA ASP A 126 -15.94 6.14 -24.79
C ASP A 126 -14.71 6.16 -23.86
N ASP A 127 -14.83 6.79 -22.69
CA ASP A 127 -13.76 6.85 -21.69
C ASP A 127 -13.80 5.65 -20.75
N LEU A 128 -12.67 4.96 -20.61
CA LEU A 128 -12.59 3.75 -19.78
C LEU A 128 -12.89 4.02 -18.30
N ASN A 129 -12.50 5.19 -17.76
CA ASN A 129 -12.77 5.49 -16.36
C ASN A 129 -14.27 5.70 -16.14
N SER A 130 -14.94 6.41 -17.07
CA SER A 130 -16.40 6.58 -17.04
C SER A 130 -17.13 5.24 -17.14
N ILE A 131 -16.73 4.36 -18.06
CA ILE A 131 -17.32 3.02 -18.20
C ILE A 131 -17.21 2.22 -16.89
N VAL A 132 -16.02 2.19 -16.29
CA VAL A 132 -15.78 1.46 -15.04
C VAL A 132 -16.61 2.05 -13.91
N SER A 133 -16.64 3.38 -13.76
CA SER A 133 -17.45 4.06 -12.74
C SER A 133 -18.94 3.73 -12.89
N ASN A 134 -19.48 3.83 -14.10
CA ASN A 134 -20.89 3.54 -14.35
C ASN A 134 -21.24 2.08 -14.07
N TRP A 135 -20.35 1.15 -14.42
CA TRP A 135 -20.51 -0.26 -14.12
C TRP A 135 -20.49 -0.52 -12.61
N GLU A 136 -19.55 0.09 -11.89
CA GLU A 136 -19.43 0.01 -10.43
C GLU A 136 -20.68 0.55 -9.75
N ASP A 137 -21.21 1.68 -10.19
CA ASP A 137 -22.43 2.28 -9.63
C ASP A 137 -23.63 1.33 -9.74
N LEU A 138 -23.83 0.71 -10.91
CA LEU A 138 -24.92 -0.26 -11.11
C LEU A 138 -24.72 -1.52 -10.26
N LEU A 139 -23.50 -2.04 -10.18
CA LEU A 139 -23.18 -3.20 -9.36
C LEU A 139 -23.43 -2.91 -7.89
N TRP A 140 -22.89 -1.80 -7.38
CA TRP A 140 -22.96 -1.45 -5.96
C TRP A 140 -24.37 -1.07 -5.54
N ALA A 141 -25.17 -0.46 -6.42
CA ALA A 141 -26.60 -0.25 -6.16
C ALA A 141 -27.33 -1.60 -5.93
N ALA A 142 -27.10 -2.59 -6.81
CA ALA A 142 -27.69 -3.91 -6.63
C ALA A 142 -27.16 -4.61 -5.36
N VAL A 143 -25.87 -4.48 -5.05
CA VAL A 143 -25.30 -5.05 -3.81
C VAL A 143 -25.92 -4.41 -2.57
N ASP A 144 -26.09 -3.09 -2.54
CA ASP A 144 -26.68 -2.35 -1.41
C ASP A 144 -28.12 -2.78 -1.12
N ASP A 145 -28.90 -3.12 -2.15
CA ASP A 145 -30.29 -3.59 -1.98
C ASP A 145 -30.39 -4.98 -1.33
N PHE A 146 -29.40 -5.86 -1.55
CA PHE A 146 -29.51 -7.28 -1.19
C PHE A 146 -28.44 -7.80 -0.23
N VAL A 147 -27.44 -6.98 0.11
CA VAL A 147 -26.38 -7.32 1.06
C VAL A 147 -26.44 -6.35 2.25
N PRO A 148 -27.05 -6.78 3.38
CA PRO A 148 -27.15 -5.92 4.56
C PRO A 148 -25.79 -5.52 5.09
N LYS A 149 -25.66 -4.29 5.57
CA LYS A 149 -24.46 -3.81 6.23
C LYS A 149 -24.49 -4.10 7.74
N LYS A 150 -23.34 -4.30 8.35
CA LYS A 150 -23.15 -4.45 9.79
C LYS A 150 -22.05 -3.52 10.28
N LYS A 151 -22.18 -3.04 11.50
CA LYS A 151 -21.10 -2.31 12.19
C LYS A 151 -20.15 -3.30 12.84
N ILE A 152 -18.85 -3.06 12.69
CA ILE A 152 -17.77 -3.75 13.39
C ILE A 152 -16.89 -2.75 14.14
#